data_AF-G4NXR0-F1
#
_entry.id   AF-G4NXR0-F1
#
_cell.length_a   1.000
_cell.length_b   1.000
_cell.length_c   1.000
_cell.angle_alpha   90.00
_cell.angle_beta   90.00
_cell.angle_gamma   90.00
#
_symmetry.space_group_name_H-M   'P 1'
#
loop_
_entity.id
_entity.type
_entity.pdbx_description
1 polymer ?
#
loop_
_entity_poly.entity_id
_entity_poly.type
_entity_poly.pdbx_seq_one_letter_code
_entity_poly.pdbx_strand_id
1 'polypeptide(L)'
;MRYTNSHLEDWIENLYRKIDITEPEQINFERIAEALDIRLSFKPVTSFALKHSGIYNICLDSRKTRIEQWYDFVHEFCHIHRQKAIKKQCLQLGLII
;
A
#
# COMPACT_ATOMS: atom_id res chain seq x y z
N MET A 1 19.02 17.33 15.38
CA MET A 1 18.26 16.09 15.66
C MET A 1 18.62 15.07 14.59
N ARG A 2 19.28 13.97 14.94
CA ARG A 2 19.53 12.86 14.01
C ARG A 2 18.25 12.04 13.95
N TYR A 3 17.51 12.15 12.86
CA TYR A 3 16.51 11.14 12.52
C TYR A 3 17.28 9.87 12.18
N THR A 4 17.33 8.93 13.12
CA THR A 4 17.64 7.53 12.80
C THR A 4 16.50 7.04 11.93
N ASN A 5 16.70 7.09 10.60
CA ASN A 5 15.87 6.41 9.61
C ASN A 5 15.74 4.97 10.08
N SER A 6 14.61 4.66 10.72
CA SER A 6 14.30 3.28 11.08
C SER A 6 14.09 2.56 9.76
N HIS A 7 14.66 1.37 9.59
CA HIS A 7 14.65 0.46 8.44
C HIS A 7 13.44 0.46 7.46
N LEU A 8 12.32 1.02 7.89
CA LEU A 8 11.10 1.25 7.14
C LEU A 8 11.20 2.44 6.17
N GLU A 9 11.83 3.55 6.52
CA GLU A 9 12.01 4.69 5.59
C GLU A 9 12.89 4.25 4.41
N ASP A 10 14.00 3.57 4.69
CA ASP A 10 14.85 2.95 3.67
C ASP A 10 14.08 1.90 2.85
N TRP A 11 13.17 1.13 3.47
CA TRP A 11 12.37 0.14 2.76
C TRP A 11 11.32 0.79 1.83
N ILE A 12 10.67 1.87 2.28
CA ILE A 12 9.73 2.65 1.46
C ILE A 12 10.48 3.33 0.32
N GLU A 13 11.65 3.93 0.58
CA GLU A 13 12.44 4.58 -0.44
C GLU A 13 12.96 3.56 -1.47
N ASN A 14 13.44 2.40 -1.03
CA ASN A 14 13.82 1.31 -1.93
C ASN A 14 12.62 0.77 -2.71
N LEU A 15 11.44 0.68 -2.08
CA LEU A 15 10.22 0.29 -2.76
C LEU A 15 9.88 1.29 -3.87
N TYR A 16 9.81 2.58 -3.56
CA TYR A 16 9.53 3.65 -4.53
C TYR A 16 10.56 3.73 -5.66
N ARG A 17 11.85 3.58 -5.35
CA ARG A 17 12.93 3.47 -6.35
C ARG A 17 12.75 2.24 -7.23
N LYS A 18 12.35 1.09 -6.67
CA LYS A 18 12.12 -0.15 -7.42
C LYS A 18 10.92 -0.05 -8.37
N ILE A 19 9.92 0.76 -8.02
CA ILE A 19 8.77 1.05 -8.89
C ILE A 19 8.95 2.32 -9.73
N ASP A 20 10.15 2.89 -9.80
CA ASP A 20 10.47 4.07 -10.61
C ASP A 20 9.42 5.19 -10.45
N ILE A 21 9.04 5.46 -9.19
CA ILE A 21 8.19 6.59 -8.83
C ILE A 21 9.13 7.73 -8.46
N THR A 22 9.17 8.74 -9.31
CA THR A 22 9.94 9.97 -9.07
C THR A 22 9.07 11.11 -8.56
N GLU A 23 7.74 11.05 -8.79
CA GLU A 23 6.79 12.07 -8.34
C GLU A 23 5.57 11.51 -7.58
N PRO A 24 5.01 12.22 -6.59
CA PRO A 24 3.87 11.76 -5.78
C PRO A 24 2.62 11.42 -6.60
N GLU A 25 2.41 12.09 -7.73
CA GLU A 25 1.26 11.89 -8.62
C GLU A 25 1.35 10.55 -9.38
N GLN A 26 2.54 9.95 -9.46
CA GLN A 26 2.77 8.65 -10.09
C GLN A 26 2.53 7.48 -9.13
N ILE A 27 2.25 7.76 -7.87
CA ILE A 27 1.95 6.75 -6.86
C ILE A 27 0.62 6.07 -7.21
N ASN A 28 0.73 4.83 -7.67
CA ASN A 28 -0.41 3.97 -7.97
C ASN A 28 -0.31 2.67 -7.17
N PHE A 29 -1.38 2.34 -6.44
CA PHE A 29 -1.47 1.13 -5.63
C PHE A 29 -1.40 -0.13 -6.48
N GLU A 30 -1.77 -0.06 -7.76
CA GLU A 30 -1.59 -1.15 -8.74
C GLU A 30 -0.11 -1.46 -8.96
N ARG A 31 0.73 -0.42 -9.14
CA ARG A 31 2.19 -0.58 -9.31
C ARG A 31 2.87 -1.06 -8.02
N ILE A 32 2.41 -0.56 -6.88
CA ILE A 32 2.90 -1.00 -5.56
C ILE A 32 2.57 -2.47 -5.35
N ALA A 33 1.35 -2.89 -5.68
CA ALA A 33 0.93 -4.28 -5.57
C ALA A 33 1.76 -5.18 -6.48
N GLU A 34 1.99 -4.79 -7.74
CA GLU A 34 2.82 -5.53 -8.69
C GLU A 34 4.25 -5.73 -8.17
N ALA A 35 4.90 -4.69 -7.67
CA ALA A 35 6.28 -4.78 -7.18
C ALA A 35 6.46 -5.60 -5.90
N LEU A 36 5.36 -5.79 -5.17
CA LEU A 36 5.29 -6.58 -3.94
C LEU A 36 4.70 -7.98 -4.17
N ASP A 37 4.47 -8.36 -5.43
CA ASP A 37 3.85 -9.63 -5.82
C ASP A 37 2.48 -9.87 -5.14
N ILE A 38 1.72 -8.77 -5.02
CA ILE A 38 0.37 -8.75 -4.48
C ILE A 38 -0.61 -8.73 -5.65
N ARG A 39 -1.49 -9.72 -5.69
CA ARG A 39 -2.59 -9.76 -6.65
C ARG A 39 -3.68 -8.80 -6.24
N LEU A 40 -3.91 -7.80 -7.07
CA LEU A 40 -4.98 -6.83 -6.88
C LEU A 40 -6.21 -7.23 -7.70
N SER A 41 -7.39 -7.12 -7.10
CA SER A 41 -8.68 -7.45 -7.74
C SER A 41 -9.70 -6.37 -7.41
N PHE A 42 -10.53 -6.00 -8.38
CA PHE A 42 -11.63 -5.06 -8.15
C PHE A 42 -12.96 -5.79 -8.33
N LYS A 43 -13.77 -5.83 -7.28
CA LYS A 43 -15.08 -6.52 -7.30
C LYS A 43 -16.10 -5.69 -6.52
N PRO A 44 -17.41 -5.80 -6.83
CA PRO A 44 -18.47 -5.06 -6.13
C PRO A 44 -18.79 -5.70 -4.76
N VAL A 45 -17.76 -5.92 -3.94
CA VAL A 45 -17.81 -6.52 -2.61
C VAL A 45 -16.93 -5.69 -1.67
N THR A 46 -17.18 -5.79 -0.37
CA THR A 46 -16.35 -5.13 0.65
C THR A 46 -14.87 -5.50 0.45
N SER A 47 -13.98 -4.51 0.53
CA SER A 47 -12.55 -4.71 0.39
C SER A 47 -11.99 -5.67 1.45
N PHE A 48 -11.06 -6.55 1.06
CA PHE A 48 -10.40 -7.50 1.98
C PHE A 48 -9.03 -7.94 1.44
N ALA A 49 -8.10 -8.24 2.35
CA ALA A 49 -6.88 -8.98 2.05
C ALA A 49 -6.95 -10.43 2.53
N LEU A 50 -6.40 -11.33 1.71
CA LEU A 50 -6.15 -12.71 2.11
C LEU A 50 -4.85 -13.24 1.52
N LYS A 51 -4.22 -14.16 2.24
CA LYS A 51 -3.07 -14.91 1.73
C LYS A 51 -3.56 -16.27 1.24
N HIS A 52 -3.37 -16.55 -0.05
CA HIS A 52 -3.74 -17.84 -0.65
C HIS A 52 -2.53 -18.43 -1.37
N SER A 53 -2.14 -19.65 -1.01
CA SER A 53 -1.03 -20.38 -1.63
C SER A 53 0.30 -19.61 -1.64
N GLY A 54 0.58 -18.86 -0.57
CA GLY A 54 1.80 -18.06 -0.44
C GLY A 54 1.72 -16.65 -1.05
N ILE A 55 0.73 -16.40 -1.92
CA ILE A 55 0.53 -15.13 -2.62
C ILE A 55 -0.48 -14.26 -1.84
N TYR A 56 -0.17 -12.99 -1.69
CA TYR A 56 -1.09 -12.02 -1.11
C TYR A 56 -2.07 -11.54 -2.17
N ASN A 57 -3.36 -11.56 -1.82
CA ASN A 57 -4.44 -11.11 -2.70
C ASN A 57 -5.21 -10.01 -1.95
N ILE A 58 -5.31 -8.84 -2.56
CA ILE A 58 -6.12 -7.72 -2.07
C ILE A 58 -7.27 -7.51 -3.04
N CYS A 59 -8.49 -7.64 -2.53
CA CYS A 59 -9.70 -7.30 -3.25
C CYS A 59 -10.17 -5.92 -2.78
N LEU A 60 -10.36 -4.98 -3.71
CA LEU A 60 -10.91 -3.66 -3.46
C LEU A 60 -12.34 -3.56 -3.98
N ASP A 61 -13.17 -2.81 -3.27
CA ASP A 61 -14.55 -2.56 -3.66
C ASP A 61 -14.59 -1.68 -4.92
N SER A 62 -15.03 -2.25 -6.03
CA SER A 62 -15.13 -1.56 -7.32
C SER A 62 -16.21 -0.45 -7.34
N ARG A 63 -17.06 -0.38 -6.32
CA ARG A 63 -18.12 0.63 -6.18
C ARG A 63 -17.61 1.92 -5.51
N LYS A 64 -16.44 1.85 -4.86
CA LYS A 64 -15.81 2.99 -4.17
C LYS A 64 -15.04 3.87 -5.13
N THR A 65 -14.86 5.14 -4.77
CA THR A 65 -13.99 6.05 -5.51
C THR A 65 -12.53 5.61 -5.45
N ARG A 66 -11.70 6.08 -6.37
CA ARG A 66 -10.28 5.74 -6.42
C ARG A 66 -9.53 6.13 -5.13
N ILE A 67 -9.95 7.23 -4.49
CA ILE A 67 -9.41 7.70 -3.22
C ILE A 67 -9.81 6.75 -2.07
N GLU A 68 -11.06 6.32 -2.02
CA GLU A 68 -11.51 5.36 -1.00
C GLU A 68 -10.86 3.98 -1.20
N GLN A 69 -10.70 3.53 -2.44
CA GLN A 69 -9.96 2.31 -2.78
C GLN A 69 -8.49 2.40 -2.35
N TRP A 70 -7.88 3.58 -2.46
CA TRP A 70 -6.53 3.83 -1.96
C TRP A 70 -6.45 3.60 -0.45
N TYR A 71 -7.37 4.18 0.32
CA TYR A 71 -7.41 4.00 1.76
C TYR A 71 -7.62 2.53 2.15
N ASP A 72 -8.53 1.83 1.48
CA ASP A 72 -8.77 0.41 1.69
C ASP A 72 -7.51 -0.43 1.36
N PHE A 73 -6.84 -0.16 0.24
CA PHE A 73 -5.61 -0.83 -0.14
C PHE A 73 -4.54 -0.67 0.94
N VAL A 74 -4.31 0.55 1.39
CA VAL A 74 -3.32 0.86 2.42
C VAL A 74 -3.68 0.18 3.75
N HIS A 75 -4.97 0.15 4.11
CA HIS A 75 -5.46 -0.51 5.31
C HIS A 75 -5.17 -2.02 5.28
N GLU A 76 -5.55 -2.68 4.19
CA GLU A 76 -5.36 -4.11 3.97
C GLU A 76 -3.86 -4.47 3.83
N PHE A 77 -3.09 -3.63 3.16
CA PHE A 77 -1.65 -3.77 3.02
C PHE A 77 -0.92 -3.73 4.38
N CYS A 78 -1.33 -2.81 5.26
CA CYS A 78 -0.84 -2.73 6.63
C CYS A 78 -1.14 -3.99 7.44
N HIS A 79 -2.33 -4.59 7.25
CA HIS A 79 -2.69 -5.85 7.91
C HIS A 79 -1.80 -7.00 7.46
N ILE A 80 -1.53 -7.10 6.16
CA ILE A 80 -0.66 -8.12 5.57
C ILE A 80 0.76 -8.06 6.16
N HIS A 81 1.35 -6.87 6.19
CA HIS A 81 2.76 -6.71 6.58
C HIS A 81 2.94 -6.62 8.11
N ARG A 82 1.86 -6.52 8.90
CA ARG A 82 1.84 -6.51 10.37
C ARG A 82 2.93 -5.64 11.02
N GLN A 83 3.34 -4.54 10.37
CA GLN A 83 4.28 -3.59 10.94
C GLN A 83 3.50 -2.45 11.60
N LYS A 84 3.59 -2.33 12.93
CA LYS A 84 3.02 -1.21 13.70
C LYS A 84 3.52 0.15 13.20
N ALA A 85 4.72 0.20 12.63
CA ALA A 85 5.35 1.41 12.11
C ALA A 85 4.76 1.85 10.75
N ILE A 86 4.43 0.91 9.84
CA ILE A 86 3.80 1.23 8.55
C ILE A 86 2.42 1.85 8.77
N LYS A 87 1.63 1.36 9.75
CA LYS A 87 0.33 1.98 10.10
C LYS A 87 0.44 3.48 10.37
N LYS A 88 1.50 3.95 11.03
CA LYS A 88 1.65 5.36 11.38
C LYS A 88 2.05 6.20 10.16
N GLN A 89 2.91 5.66 9.29
CA GLN A 89 3.42 6.35 8.11
C GLN A 89 2.43 6.30 6.93
N CYS A 90 1.66 5.23 6.80
CA CYS A 90 0.53 5.14 5.86
C CYS A 90 -0.60 6.09 6.22
N LEU A 91 -0.88 6.33 7.51
CA LEU A 91 -1.77 7.41 7.93
C LEU A 91 -1.18 8.80 7.62
N GLN A 92 0.14 8.94 7.67
CA GLN A 92 0.84 10.20 7.37
C GLN A 92 0.97 10.47 5.86
N LEU A 93 1.00 9.42 5.03
CA LEU A 93 0.90 9.49 3.57
C LEU A 93 -0.54 9.68 3.07
N GLY A 94 -1.53 9.69 3.99
CA GLY A 94 -2.94 10.01 3.75
C GLY A 94 -3.36 11.42 4.22
N LEU A 95 -2.40 12.30 4.51
CA LEU A 95 -2.55 13.73 4.77
C LEU A 95 -1.54 14.41 3.84
N ILE A 96 -1.86 14.74 2.60
CA ILE A 96 -2.58 15.95 2.20
C ILE A 96 -3.30 15.63 0.87
N ILE A 97 -4.62 15.49 0.92
CA ILE A 97 -5.56 16.07 -0.04
C ILE A 97 -6.71 16.66 0.78
#